data_AF-A0AAX6MKY9-F1
#
_entry.id   AF-A0AAX6MKY9-F1
#
_cell.length_a   1.000
_cell.length_b   1.000
_cell.length_c   1.000
_cell.angle_alpha   90.00
_cell.angle_beta   90.00
_cell.angle_gamma   90.00
#
_symmetry.space_group_name_H-M   'P 1'
#
loop_
_entity.id
_entity.type
_entity.pdbx_description
1 polymer ?
#
loop_
_entity_poly.entity_id
_entity_poly.type
_entity_poly.pdbx_seq_one_letter_code
_entity_poly.pdbx_strand_id
1 'polypeptide(L)'
;MLIRRLTYALLLARAVAAPTTDKTSDSLTELENLIEQARSTQEDILDDRTSAAEKRRQTCTHDNLTVRRPWGSLSKKERKAYTDAVLCLQSLPAKTPASVAPGAKSRYDDFVATHIIQTSNIHYTGTFLAWHRWFVYNYEQALKNECGYTGSQPYWNWALYANDPASSPIFDGSAYSMSGNGAPIANKGPITLLLGDFAPVYLPAGTGGGCVTSGPFKNMQVNLGPVSLPLNNGSVLTGTGLEYNPRCLKRDISAGVNSAYANATSIINLILKNNNIGDFQMVMQGVPGSGSIGVHGGGHYTVGGDPADDVFVSPGEPVFYLHHGMIDLVWWTWQALDYKNRRDAISGTGTFLNTPPSPDTTLDDIVDLGYAGGGPITMRELMSIHDGPFCYTYTL
;
A
#
# COMPACT_ATOMS: atom_id res chain seq x y z
N MET A 1 76.76 -9.04 35.50
CA MET A 1 75.32 -9.21 35.19
C MET A 1 74.75 -7.86 34.79
N LEU A 2 74.75 -7.56 33.49
CA LEU A 2 74.23 -6.31 32.94
C LEU A 2 72.79 -6.58 32.44
N ILE A 3 71.81 -5.93 33.06
CA ILE A 3 70.39 -6.06 32.70
C ILE A 3 70.12 -5.21 31.44
N ARG A 4 69.89 -5.87 30.30
CA ARG A 4 69.37 -5.24 29.08
C ARG A 4 67.87 -5.00 29.25
N ARG A 5 67.44 -3.73 29.29
CA ARG A 5 66.03 -3.33 29.15
C ARG A 5 65.66 -3.32 27.67
N LEU A 6 64.72 -4.17 27.26
CA LEU A 6 64.06 -4.07 25.96
C LEU A 6 63.02 -2.95 25.99
N THR A 7 63.21 -1.94 25.16
CA THR A 7 62.19 -0.95 24.79
C THR A 7 61.34 -1.52 23.66
N TYR A 8 60.08 -1.85 23.94
CA TYR A 8 59.08 -2.13 22.90
C TYR A 8 58.53 -0.80 22.38
N ALA A 9 58.79 -0.50 21.11
CA ALA A 9 58.14 0.60 20.40
C ALA A 9 56.71 0.15 20.04
N LEU A 10 55.71 0.77 20.68
CA LEU A 10 54.31 0.64 20.28
C LEU A 10 54.11 1.40 18.95
N LEU A 11 54.04 0.67 17.84
CA LEU A 11 53.50 1.20 16.58
C LEU A 11 51.98 1.33 16.73
N LEU A 12 51.51 2.54 17.00
CA LEU A 12 50.10 2.92 16.88
C LEU A 12 49.73 2.93 15.39
N ALA A 13 49.25 1.79 14.88
CA ALA A 13 48.52 1.76 13.63
C ALA A 13 47.17 2.47 13.85
N ARG A 14 47.06 3.73 13.41
CA ARG A 14 45.76 4.38 13.24
C ARG A 14 45.03 3.65 12.12
N ALA A 15 44.09 2.79 12.48
CA ALA A 15 43.05 2.38 11.56
C ALA A 15 42.22 3.63 11.23
N VAL A 16 42.46 4.20 10.05
CA VAL A 16 41.50 5.14 9.45
C VAL A 16 40.31 4.29 9.05
N ALA A 17 39.26 4.31 9.85
CA ALA A 17 37.98 3.77 9.43
C ALA A 17 37.56 4.58 8.20
N ALA A 18 37.52 3.93 7.04
CA ALA A 18 36.83 4.50 5.89
C ALA A 18 35.39 4.80 6.33
N PRO A 19 34.81 5.95 5.94
CA PRO A 19 33.41 6.21 6.22
C PRO A 19 32.60 5.10 5.55
N THR A 20 32.06 4.21 6.36
CA THR A 20 31.07 3.25 5.88
C THR A 20 29.82 4.07 5.58
N THR A 21 29.61 4.43 4.31
CA THR A 21 28.30 4.93 3.90
C THR A 21 27.30 3.80 4.17
N ASP A 22 26.28 4.10 4.96
CA ASP A 22 25.23 3.14 5.26
C ASP A 22 24.47 2.88 3.95
N LYS A 23 24.60 1.66 3.40
CA LYS A 23 23.94 1.27 2.14
C LYS A 23 22.43 1.52 2.17
N THR A 24 21.83 1.54 3.36
CA THR A 24 20.42 1.89 3.58
C THR A 24 20.16 3.37 3.27
N SER A 25 21.03 4.26 3.75
CA SER A 25 20.97 5.69 3.48
C SER A 25 21.18 6.00 2.00
N ASP A 26 22.10 5.30 1.34
CA ASP A 26 22.36 5.46 -0.09
C ASP A 26 21.13 5.07 -0.92
N SER A 27 20.50 3.92 -0.61
CA SER A 27 19.30 3.45 -1.30
C SER A 27 18.07 4.34 -1.04
N LEU A 28 17.93 4.91 0.15
CA LEU A 28 16.86 5.87 0.42
C LEU A 28 17.05 7.14 -0.40
N THR A 29 18.27 7.68 -0.46
CA THR A 29 18.59 8.86 -1.27
C THR A 29 18.32 8.61 -2.76
N GLU A 30 18.67 7.43 -3.28
CA GLU A 30 18.37 7.05 -4.66
C GLU A 30 16.86 7.01 -4.93
N LEU A 31 16.07 6.42 -4.02
CA LEU A 31 14.61 6.41 -4.14
C LEU A 31 14.03 7.83 -4.12
N GLU A 32 14.54 8.69 -3.25
CA GLU A 32 14.13 10.10 -3.17
C GLU A 32 14.38 10.84 -4.49
N ASN A 33 15.56 10.64 -5.09
CA ASN A 33 15.92 11.23 -6.38
C ASN A 33 15.00 10.77 -7.52
N LEU A 34 14.59 9.49 -7.53
CA LEU A 34 13.66 8.98 -8.55
C LEU A 34 12.27 9.62 -8.43
N ILE A 35 11.78 9.79 -7.21
CA ILE A 35 10.48 10.43 -6.95
C ILE A 35 10.53 11.91 -7.33
N GLU A 36 11.64 12.59 -7.04
CA GLU A 36 11.83 13.99 -7.42
C GLU A 36 11.95 14.17 -8.95
N GLN A 37 12.65 13.27 -9.64
CA GLN A 37 12.70 13.25 -11.11
C GLN A 37 11.30 13.06 -11.72
N ALA A 38 10.51 12.14 -11.16
CA ALA A 38 9.13 11.91 -11.57
C ALA A 38 8.26 13.16 -11.35
N ARG A 39 8.45 13.84 -10.21
CA ARG A 39 7.76 15.10 -9.88
C ARG A 39 8.08 16.19 -10.88
N SER A 40 9.36 16.40 -11.20
CA SER A 40 9.81 17.37 -12.21
C SER A 40 9.21 17.07 -13.58
N THR A 41 9.25 15.81 -14.04
CA THR A 41 8.61 15.41 -15.31
C THR A 41 7.13 15.75 -15.32
N GLN A 42 6.49 15.57 -14.16
CA GLN A 42 5.06 15.81 -14.01
C GLN A 42 4.70 17.30 -13.97
N GLU A 43 5.57 18.15 -13.42
CA GLU A 43 5.47 19.62 -13.50
C GLU A 43 5.57 20.10 -14.94
N ASP A 44 6.56 19.62 -15.69
CA ASP A 44 6.73 19.96 -17.11
C ASP A 44 5.47 19.61 -17.93
N ILE A 45 4.87 18.45 -17.66
CA ILE A 45 3.59 18.03 -18.31
C ILE A 45 2.44 18.99 -17.96
N LEU A 46 2.37 19.50 -16.73
CA LEU A 46 1.35 20.47 -16.33
C LEU A 46 1.60 21.84 -16.97
N ASP A 47 2.86 22.24 -17.15
CA ASP A 47 3.24 23.52 -17.73
C ASP A 47 3.03 23.55 -19.25
N ASP A 48 3.40 22.49 -19.98
CA ASP A 48 3.18 22.36 -21.43
C ASP A 48 1.70 22.50 -21.81
N ARG A 49 0.84 22.05 -20.91
CA ARG A 49 -0.62 22.08 -20.99
C ARG A 49 -1.26 23.46 -20.84
N THR A 50 -0.48 24.48 -20.48
CA THR A 50 -0.98 25.85 -20.22
C THR A 50 -1.29 26.68 -21.48
N SER A 51 -1.26 26.07 -22.66
CA SER A 51 -1.68 26.70 -23.92
C SER A 51 -3.17 27.09 -23.89
N ALA A 52 -3.54 28.19 -24.56
CA ALA A 52 -4.91 28.76 -24.48
C ALA A 52 -6.02 27.82 -25.02
N ALA A 53 -5.67 26.86 -25.87
CA ALA A 53 -6.59 25.86 -26.42
C ALA A 53 -6.79 24.66 -25.48
N GLU A 54 -5.78 24.30 -24.69
CA GLU A 54 -5.83 23.18 -23.74
C GLU A 54 -6.41 23.59 -22.37
N LYS A 55 -6.18 24.85 -21.95
CA LYS A 55 -6.77 25.45 -20.73
C LYS A 55 -8.29 25.32 -20.64
N ARG A 56 -9.02 25.33 -21.77
CA ARG A 56 -10.50 25.29 -21.78
C ARG A 56 -11.08 23.89 -21.53
N ARG A 57 -10.24 22.84 -21.47
CA ARG A 57 -10.66 21.45 -21.22
C ARG A 57 -10.03 20.82 -19.97
N GLN A 58 -9.11 21.52 -19.31
CA GLN A 58 -8.36 20.99 -18.17
C GLN A 58 -9.01 21.34 -16.85
N THR A 59 -9.28 20.31 -16.05
CA THR A 59 -9.79 20.41 -14.69
C THR A 59 -8.67 20.45 -13.64
N CYS A 60 -7.47 19.97 -13.98
CA CYS A 60 -6.30 19.99 -13.11
C CYS A 60 -5.30 21.08 -13.48
N THR A 61 -4.87 21.84 -12.47
CA THR A 61 -3.97 23.00 -12.58
C THR A 61 -3.06 23.04 -11.34
N HIS A 62 -1.98 23.83 -11.39
CA HIS A 62 -1.15 24.07 -10.20
C HIS A 62 -1.94 24.64 -9.01
N ASP A 63 -2.99 25.44 -9.26
CA ASP A 63 -3.76 26.10 -8.21
C ASP A 63 -4.67 25.15 -7.41
N ASN A 64 -5.10 24.04 -8.02
CA ASN A 64 -5.99 23.06 -7.37
C ASN A 64 -5.35 21.68 -7.19
N LEU A 65 -4.04 21.57 -7.44
CA LEU A 65 -3.27 20.36 -7.22
C LEU A 65 -3.16 20.03 -5.74
N THR A 66 -3.53 18.81 -5.37
CA THR A 66 -3.38 18.32 -3.98
C THR A 66 -2.11 17.48 -3.83
N VAL A 67 -1.45 17.55 -2.67
CA VAL A 67 -0.18 16.83 -2.45
C VAL A 67 -0.38 15.70 -1.46
N ARG A 68 -0.17 14.45 -1.89
CA ARG A 68 -0.15 13.26 -1.02
C ARG A 68 1.23 13.11 -0.40
N ARG A 69 1.27 12.92 0.92
CA ARG A 69 2.49 12.94 1.76
C ARG A 69 2.63 11.67 2.57
N PRO A 70 3.85 11.26 2.95
CA PRO A 70 4.01 10.12 3.83
C PRO A 70 3.45 10.45 5.21
N TRP A 71 2.86 9.46 5.86
CA TRP A 71 2.28 9.63 7.20
C TRP A 71 3.26 10.29 8.19
N GLY A 72 4.54 9.93 8.10
CA GLY A 72 5.62 10.45 8.92
C GLY A 72 5.83 11.96 8.82
N SER A 73 5.56 12.59 7.66
CA SER A 73 5.74 14.04 7.47
C SER A 73 4.52 14.87 7.87
N LEU A 74 3.36 14.24 8.08
CA LEU A 74 2.17 14.91 8.60
C LEU A 74 2.36 15.33 10.06
N SER A 75 1.85 16.50 10.40
CA SER A 75 1.72 16.96 11.79
C SER A 75 0.74 16.08 12.57
N LYS A 76 0.86 16.08 13.89
CA LYS A 76 -0.08 15.39 14.79
C LYS A 76 -1.54 15.79 14.55
N LYS A 77 -1.79 17.08 14.24
CA LYS A 77 -3.13 17.58 13.92
C LYS A 77 -3.68 16.97 12.63
N GLU A 78 -2.87 16.90 11.58
CA GLU A 78 -3.26 16.31 10.30
C GLU A 78 -3.52 14.80 10.44
N ARG A 79 -2.66 14.07 11.14
CA ARG A 79 -2.86 12.65 11.43
C ARG A 79 -4.15 12.39 12.20
N LYS A 80 -4.41 13.20 13.23
CA LYS A 80 -5.65 13.14 14.02
C LYS A 80 -6.88 13.42 13.15
N ALA A 81 -6.81 14.44 12.29
CA ALA A 81 -7.91 14.77 11.38
C ALA A 81 -8.22 13.62 10.40
N TYR A 82 -7.20 12.94 9.88
CA TYR A 82 -7.41 11.76 9.04
C TYR A 82 -8.03 10.61 9.83
N THR A 83 -7.49 10.23 11.00
CA THR A 83 -8.05 9.11 11.78
C THR A 83 -9.47 9.39 12.27
N ASP A 84 -9.78 10.62 12.63
CA ASP A 84 -11.14 11.03 12.99
C ASP A 84 -12.11 10.91 11.81
N ALA A 85 -11.67 11.23 10.59
CA ALA A 85 -12.47 11.02 9.39
C ALA A 85 -12.71 9.54 9.07
N VAL A 86 -11.71 8.67 9.28
CA VAL A 86 -11.88 7.21 9.12
C VAL A 86 -12.88 6.66 10.15
N LEU A 87 -12.76 7.07 11.41
CA LEU A 87 -13.70 6.69 12.47
C LEU A 87 -15.12 7.20 12.19
N CYS A 88 -15.26 8.40 11.63
CA CYS A 88 -16.53 8.91 11.12
C CYS A 88 -17.10 7.98 10.04
N LEU A 89 -16.30 7.55 9.05
CA LEU A 89 -16.77 6.67 7.99
C LEU A 89 -17.23 5.30 8.53
N GLN A 90 -16.62 4.82 9.61
CA GLN A 90 -17.06 3.62 10.34
C GLN A 90 -18.37 3.82 11.12
N SER A 91 -18.73 5.07 11.43
CA SER A 91 -19.98 5.41 12.13
C SER A 91 -21.17 5.66 11.19
N LEU A 92 -20.93 6.03 9.94
CA LEU A 92 -21.97 6.30 8.96
C LEU A 92 -22.58 4.98 8.47
N PRO A 93 -23.90 4.91 8.23
CA PRO A 93 -24.55 3.67 7.81
C PRO A 93 -24.11 3.22 6.41
N ALA A 94 -23.98 1.91 6.22
CA ALA A 94 -23.69 1.31 4.91
C ALA A 94 -24.72 1.72 3.84
N LYS A 95 -24.24 1.91 2.60
CA LYS A 95 -25.05 2.16 1.39
C LYS A 95 -25.31 0.86 0.61
N THR A 96 -24.46 -0.15 0.77
CA THR A 96 -24.63 -1.45 0.12
C THR A 96 -25.92 -2.10 0.61
N PRO A 97 -26.82 -2.56 -0.29
CA PRO A 97 -28.03 -3.25 0.11
C PRO A 97 -27.70 -4.49 0.95
N ALA A 98 -28.48 -4.74 2.00
CA ALA A 98 -28.29 -5.91 2.86
C ALA A 98 -28.44 -7.25 2.10
N SER A 99 -29.11 -7.26 0.94
CA SER A 99 -29.19 -8.42 0.05
C SER A 99 -27.88 -8.71 -0.71
N VAL A 100 -26.96 -7.74 -0.76
CA VAL A 100 -25.63 -7.88 -1.40
C VAL A 100 -24.58 -8.19 -0.34
N ALA A 101 -24.56 -7.44 0.76
CA ALA A 101 -23.62 -7.65 1.87
C ALA A 101 -24.34 -7.50 3.21
N PRO A 102 -24.97 -8.57 3.74
CA PRO A 102 -25.71 -8.53 5.01
C PRO A 102 -24.87 -8.05 6.20
N GLY A 103 -23.56 -8.31 6.16
CA GLY A 103 -22.59 -7.93 7.17
C GLY A 103 -22.12 -6.48 7.12
N ALA A 104 -22.36 -5.75 6.02
CA ALA A 104 -21.97 -4.35 5.92
C ALA A 104 -22.84 -3.50 6.85
N LYS A 105 -22.23 -2.84 7.83
CA LYS A 105 -22.93 -1.97 8.81
C LYS A 105 -22.54 -0.50 8.66
N SER A 106 -21.37 -0.23 8.11
CA SER A 106 -20.82 1.11 7.96
C SER A 106 -20.49 1.49 6.52
N ARG A 107 -20.33 2.80 6.25
CA ARG A 107 -19.77 3.28 4.98
C ARG A 107 -18.38 2.74 4.72
N TYR A 108 -17.59 2.53 5.76
CA TYR A 108 -16.29 1.87 5.67
C TYR A 108 -16.45 0.42 5.16
N ASP A 109 -17.45 -0.32 5.65
CA ASP A 109 -17.73 -1.69 5.18
C ASP A 109 -18.14 -1.75 3.71
N ASP A 110 -18.69 -0.68 3.11
CA ASP A 110 -19.01 -0.67 1.68
C ASP A 110 -17.75 -0.81 0.81
N PHE A 111 -16.64 -0.18 1.24
CA PHE A 111 -15.33 -0.32 0.59
C PHE A 111 -14.75 -1.72 0.78
N VAL A 112 -14.91 -2.31 1.97
CA VAL A 112 -14.49 -3.70 2.23
C VAL A 112 -15.31 -4.69 1.40
N ALA A 113 -16.63 -4.50 1.34
CA ALA A 113 -17.54 -5.37 0.59
C ALA A 113 -17.24 -5.37 -0.91
N THR A 114 -17.05 -4.19 -1.53
CA THR A 114 -16.73 -4.13 -2.97
C THR A 114 -15.41 -4.81 -3.29
N HIS A 115 -14.42 -4.71 -2.39
CA HIS A 115 -13.13 -5.37 -2.59
C HIS A 115 -13.24 -6.89 -2.47
N ILE A 116 -13.99 -7.39 -1.48
CA ILE A 116 -14.31 -8.82 -1.36
C ILE A 116 -14.96 -9.34 -2.64
N ILE A 117 -15.99 -8.63 -3.13
CA ILE A 117 -16.76 -9.01 -4.31
C ILE A 117 -15.88 -9.06 -5.57
N GLN A 118 -14.97 -8.10 -5.73
CA GLN A 118 -14.20 -7.91 -6.97
C GLN A 118 -12.78 -8.49 -6.92
N THR A 119 -12.33 -9.09 -5.81
CA THR A 119 -10.93 -9.52 -5.63
C THR A 119 -10.38 -10.35 -6.79
N SER A 120 -11.18 -11.25 -7.36
CA SER A 120 -10.79 -12.11 -8.49
C SER A 120 -10.69 -11.38 -9.85
N ASN A 121 -11.06 -10.11 -9.92
CA ASN A 121 -11.05 -9.28 -11.14
C ASN A 121 -10.13 -8.06 -11.01
N ILE A 122 -9.50 -7.86 -9.85
CA ILE A 122 -8.69 -6.67 -9.54
C ILE A 122 -7.28 -6.99 -9.05
N HIS A 123 -6.90 -8.26 -8.90
CA HIS A 123 -5.55 -8.70 -8.56
C HIS A 123 -5.03 -9.65 -9.63
N TYR A 124 -3.75 -9.50 -10.00
CA TYR A 124 -3.14 -10.19 -11.13
C TYR A 124 -3.94 -10.04 -12.44
N THR A 125 -4.52 -8.85 -12.63
CA THR A 125 -5.32 -8.45 -13.78
C THR A 125 -4.72 -7.23 -14.46
N GLY A 126 -5.18 -6.90 -15.68
CA GLY A 126 -4.81 -5.63 -16.34
C GLY A 126 -5.43 -4.39 -15.71
N THR A 127 -6.38 -4.56 -14.79
CA THR A 127 -7.06 -3.48 -14.06
C THR A 127 -6.43 -3.16 -12.71
N PHE A 128 -5.54 -4.02 -12.17
CA PHE A 128 -5.05 -3.96 -10.79
C PHE A 128 -4.64 -2.55 -10.34
N LEU A 129 -3.69 -1.92 -11.05
CA LEU A 129 -3.14 -0.63 -10.65
C LEU A 129 -4.19 0.51 -10.74
N ALA A 130 -4.91 0.58 -11.86
CA ALA A 130 -5.89 1.62 -12.11
C ALA A 130 -7.12 1.50 -11.19
N TRP A 131 -7.61 0.29 -10.95
CA TRP A 131 -8.74 0.03 -10.05
C TRP A 131 -8.38 0.46 -8.62
N HIS A 132 -7.18 0.12 -8.13
CA HIS A 132 -6.76 0.51 -6.78
C HIS A 132 -6.52 2.03 -6.65
N ARG A 133 -6.01 2.69 -7.70
CA ARG A 133 -5.97 4.17 -7.76
C ARG A 133 -7.37 4.78 -7.62
N TRP A 134 -8.34 4.26 -8.38
CA TRP A 134 -9.74 4.70 -8.31
C TRP A 134 -10.38 4.42 -6.95
N PHE A 135 -10.09 3.27 -6.36
CA PHE A 135 -10.57 2.85 -5.04
C PHE A 135 -10.08 3.79 -3.93
N VAL A 136 -8.76 4.04 -3.87
CA VAL A 136 -8.18 4.95 -2.87
C VAL A 136 -8.65 6.39 -3.08
N TYR A 137 -8.80 6.83 -4.33
CA TYR A 137 -9.35 8.16 -4.60
C TYR A 137 -10.80 8.30 -4.09
N ASN A 138 -11.68 7.32 -4.34
CA ASN A 138 -13.06 7.42 -3.86
C ASN A 138 -13.17 7.26 -2.35
N TYR A 139 -12.27 6.50 -1.73
CA TYR A 139 -12.14 6.48 -0.27
C TYR A 139 -11.79 7.88 0.26
N GLU A 140 -10.80 8.54 -0.35
CA GLU A 140 -10.45 9.93 -0.03
C GLU A 140 -11.65 10.88 -0.23
N GLN A 141 -12.40 10.74 -1.33
CA GLN A 141 -13.60 11.54 -1.56
C GLN A 141 -14.68 11.28 -0.51
N ALA A 142 -14.87 10.05 -0.05
CA ALA A 142 -15.81 9.74 1.02
C ALA A 142 -15.39 10.39 2.35
N LEU A 143 -14.09 10.36 2.69
CA LEU A 143 -13.57 11.08 3.86
C LEU A 143 -13.83 12.59 3.77
N LYS A 144 -13.62 13.18 2.59
CA LYS A 144 -13.80 14.62 2.35
C LYS A 144 -15.28 15.02 2.40
N ASN A 145 -16.10 14.35 1.62
CA ASN A 145 -17.48 14.76 1.35
C ASN A 145 -18.47 14.28 2.40
N GLU A 146 -18.20 13.16 3.07
CA GLU A 146 -19.11 12.57 4.07
C GLU A 146 -18.63 12.81 5.51
N CYS A 147 -17.32 13.06 5.71
CA CYS A 147 -16.70 13.19 7.03
C CYS A 147 -15.89 14.48 7.26
N GLY A 148 -15.94 15.43 6.32
CA GLY A 148 -15.34 16.76 6.48
C GLY A 148 -13.82 16.78 6.54
N TYR A 149 -13.15 15.72 6.08
CA TYR A 149 -11.70 15.72 5.95
C TYR A 149 -11.27 16.77 4.92
N THR A 150 -10.28 17.60 5.26
CA THR A 150 -9.79 18.65 4.35
C THR A 150 -8.38 18.40 3.84
N GLY A 151 -7.71 17.36 4.35
CA GLY A 151 -6.37 16.98 3.90
C GLY A 151 -6.40 16.15 2.62
N SER A 152 -5.24 15.63 2.23
CA SER A 152 -5.07 14.67 1.14
C SER A 152 -4.87 13.26 1.69
N GLN A 153 -5.05 12.25 0.84
CA GLN A 153 -4.72 10.87 1.20
C GLN A 153 -3.22 10.73 1.53
N PRO A 154 -2.85 10.29 2.75
CA PRO A 154 -1.46 9.99 3.08
C PRO A 154 -1.05 8.61 2.55
N TYR A 155 0.25 8.37 2.51
CA TYR A 155 0.81 7.06 2.17
C TYR A 155 1.80 6.53 3.20
N TRP A 156 2.07 5.22 3.15
CA TRP A 156 3.07 4.55 3.98
C TRP A 156 4.34 4.28 3.17
N ASN A 157 5.38 5.08 3.40
CA ASN A 157 6.71 4.77 2.88
C ASN A 157 7.32 3.60 3.66
N TRP A 158 7.25 2.39 3.08
CA TRP A 158 7.76 1.16 3.69
C TRP A 158 9.26 1.23 4.01
N ALA A 159 10.02 1.88 3.14
CA ALA A 159 11.47 1.88 3.18
C ALA A 159 12.06 2.60 4.40
N LEU A 160 11.39 3.65 4.91
CA LEU A 160 11.87 4.44 6.05
C LEU A 160 12.00 3.61 7.34
N TYR A 161 11.18 2.56 7.48
CA TYR A 161 11.11 1.72 8.67
C TYR A 161 11.21 0.23 8.31
N ALA A 162 11.94 -0.12 7.25
CA ALA A 162 11.96 -1.48 6.69
C ALA A 162 12.41 -2.54 7.72
N ASN A 163 13.40 -2.22 8.54
CA ASN A 163 13.97 -3.14 9.54
C ASN A 163 13.26 -3.07 10.91
N ASP A 164 12.41 -2.06 11.12
CA ASP A 164 11.66 -1.87 12.36
C ASP A 164 10.34 -1.14 12.10
N PRO A 165 9.38 -1.78 11.41
CA PRO A 165 8.10 -1.15 11.11
C PRO A 165 7.32 -0.77 12.38
N ALA A 166 7.52 -1.46 13.50
CA ALA A 166 6.80 -1.19 14.74
C ALA A 166 7.15 0.18 15.35
N SER A 167 8.33 0.74 15.07
CA SER A 167 8.68 2.12 15.48
C SER A 167 8.18 3.20 14.53
N SER A 168 7.58 2.82 13.40
CA SER A 168 6.96 3.77 12.49
C SER A 168 5.86 4.59 13.17
N PRO A 169 5.70 5.88 12.87
CA PRO A 169 4.57 6.67 13.36
C PRO A 169 3.19 6.16 12.93
N ILE A 170 3.14 5.21 11.99
CA ILE A 170 1.91 4.50 11.63
C ILE A 170 1.53 3.48 12.71
N PHE A 171 2.50 2.84 13.35
CA PHE A 171 2.32 1.69 14.23
C PHE A 171 2.75 1.93 15.69
N ASP A 172 3.15 3.15 16.04
CA ASP A 172 3.63 3.51 17.38
C ASP A 172 2.56 3.40 18.49
N GLY A 173 1.30 3.15 18.14
CA GLY A 173 0.19 2.96 19.08
C GLY A 173 -0.29 4.25 19.77
N SER A 174 0.28 5.40 19.42
CA SER A 174 -0.13 6.70 19.95
C SER A 174 -1.51 7.11 19.41
N ALA A 175 -2.07 8.19 19.97
CA ALA A 175 -3.31 8.79 19.48
C ALA A 175 -3.21 9.37 18.05
N TYR A 176 -2.01 9.39 17.45
CA TYR A 176 -1.73 9.93 16.12
C TYR A 176 -1.20 8.85 15.16
N SER A 177 -1.38 7.58 15.52
CA SER A 177 -1.03 6.42 14.70
C SER A 177 -2.25 5.86 13.98
N MET A 178 -2.04 4.87 13.13
CA MET A 178 -3.10 3.97 12.69
C MET A 178 -3.31 2.84 13.70
N SER A 179 -3.24 3.13 15.00
CA SER A 179 -3.14 2.15 16.07
C SER A 179 -1.83 1.34 16.07
N GLY A 180 -1.59 0.62 17.17
CA GLY A 180 -0.35 -0.13 17.39
C GLY A 180 -0.38 -1.57 16.89
N ASN A 181 0.53 -2.37 17.44
CA ASN A 181 0.55 -3.82 17.22
C ASN A 181 -0.59 -4.53 17.98
N GLY A 182 -0.85 -5.77 17.58
CA GLY A 182 -1.72 -6.69 18.29
C GLY A 182 -1.13 -7.16 19.61
N ALA A 183 -1.98 -7.65 20.52
CA ALA A 183 -1.54 -8.31 21.73
C ALA A 183 -0.60 -9.49 21.38
N PRO A 184 0.53 -9.66 22.09
CA PRO A 184 1.52 -10.66 21.72
C PRO A 184 0.98 -12.09 21.92
N ILE A 185 1.22 -12.95 20.94
CA ILE A 185 1.00 -14.39 21.02
C ILE A 185 2.36 -15.08 20.91
N ALA A 186 2.74 -15.85 21.94
CA ALA A 186 4.02 -16.54 21.97
C ALA A 186 4.05 -17.77 21.03
N ASN A 187 5.24 -18.13 20.56
CA ASN A 187 5.53 -19.39 19.84
C ASN A 187 4.68 -19.62 18.56
N LYS A 188 4.37 -18.55 17.83
CA LYS A 188 3.73 -18.64 16.51
C LYS A 188 4.68 -19.24 15.47
N GLY A 189 4.14 -20.09 14.59
CA GLY A 189 4.81 -20.50 13.37
C GLY A 189 4.77 -19.43 12.27
N PRO A 190 5.40 -19.67 11.12
CA PRO A 190 5.28 -18.76 9.98
C PRO A 190 3.86 -18.76 9.40
N ILE A 191 3.52 -17.67 8.71
CA ILE A 191 2.41 -17.71 7.74
C ILE A 191 2.89 -18.51 6.52
N THR A 192 2.03 -19.41 6.01
CA THR A 192 2.32 -20.19 4.81
C THR A 192 1.40 -19.72 3.70
N LEU A 193 1.98 -19.14 2.65
CA LEU A 193 1.23 -18.65 1.49
C LEU A 193 1.31 -19.67 0.36
N LEU A 194 0.14 -19.94 -0.22
CA LEU A 194 -0.06 -20.85 -1.34
C LEU A 194 -0.73 -20.10 -2.49
N LEU A 195 -0.25 -20.33 -3.70
CA LEU A 195 -0.84 -19.79 -4.92
C LEU A 195 -0.75 -20.85 -6.01
N GLY A 196 -1.89 -21.41 -6.43
CA GLY A 196 -1.91 -22.56 -7.33
C GLY A 196 -1.04 -23.73 -6.82
N ASP A 197 -0.33 -24.39 -7.73
CA ASP A 197 0.54 -25.54 -7.44
C ASP A 197 2.02 -25.14 -7.20
N PHE A 198 2.31 -23.86 -6.96
CA PHE A 198 3.67 -23.39 -6.70
C PHE A 198 4.16 -23.76 -5.30
N ALA A 199 5.49 -23.78 -5.12
CA ALA A 199 6.09 -24.00 -3.81
C ALA A 199 5.62 -22.94 -2.78
N PRO A 200 5.34 -23.34 -1.52
CA PRO A 200 4.86 -22.40 -0.51
C PRO A 200 5.89 -21.30 -0.19
N VAL A 201 5.40 -20.10 0.10
CA VAL A 201 6.22 -19.01 0.67
C VAL A 201 5.96 -18.93 2.16
N TYR A 202 7.03 -18.99 2.96
CA TYR A 202 6.96 -18.92 4.42
C TYR A 202 7.33 -17.53 4.90
N LEU A 203 6.41 -16.87 5.60
CA LEU A 203 6.63 -15.54 6.14
C LEU A 203 6.87 -15.61 7.65
N PRO A 204 7.93 -14.96 8.17
CA PRO A 204 8.22 -14.98 9.59
C PRO A 204 7.12 -14.27 10.39
N ALA A 205 6.73 -14.89 11.51
CA ALA A 205 5.77 -14.29 12.45
C ALA A 205 6.29 -12.95 13.00
N GLY A 206 5.38 -12.02 13.20
CA GLY A 206 5.66 -10.75 13.85
C GLY A 206 5.61 -10.85 15.38
N THR A 207 5.63 -9.69 16.03
CA THR A 207 5.64 -9.57 17.50
C THR A 207 4.25 -9.46 18.15
N GLY A 208 3.18 -9.48 17.35
CA GLY A 208 1.79 -9.33 17.80
C GLY A 208 0.99 -10.64 17.72
N GLY A 209 -0.16 -10.59 17.06
CA GLY A 209 -1.03 -11.73 16.71
C GLY A 209 -2.46 -11.61 17.22
N GLY A 210 -2.67 -10.91 18.33
CA GLY A 210 -3.98 -10.66 18.93
C GLY A 210 -4.63 -9.35 18.47
N CYS A 211 -5.70 -8.94 19.17
CA CYS A 211 -6.34 -7.65 18.94
C CYS A 211 -5.37 -6.49 19.16
N VAL A 212 -5.48 -5.45 18.34
CA VAL A 212 -4.79 -4.18 18.53
C VAL A 212 -5.01 -3.64 19.94
N THR A 213 -3.93 -3.20 20.59
CA THR A 213 -3.95 -2.86 22.03
C THR A 213 -4.12 -1.36 22.33
N SER A 214 -3.83 -0.48 21.37
CA SER A 214 -3.74 0.97 21.58
C SER A 214 -4.04 1.78 20.31
N GLY A 215 -4.15 3.10 20.45
CA GLY A 215 -4.41 4.06 19.37
C GLY A 215 -5.88 4.17 18.94
N PRO A 216 -6.17 4.95 17.89
CA PRO A 216 -7.53 5.36 17.51
C PRO A 216 -8.47 4.20 17.15
N PHE A 217 -7.95 3.12 16.58
CA PHE A 217 -8.73 1.99 16.05
C PHE A 217 -8.77 0.79 17.00
N LYS A 218 -8.32 0.92 18.26
CA LYS A 218 -8.33 -0.20 19.23
C LYS A 218 -9.72 -0.82 19.45
N ASN A 219 -10.77 -0.03 19.27
CA ASN A 219 -12.17 -0.43 19.44
C ASN A 219 -12.90 -0.57 18.10
N MET A 220 -12.19 -0.47 16.98
CA MET A 220 -12.76 -0.71 15.65
C MET A 220 -13.25 -2.16 15.58
N GLN A 221 -14.43 -2.34 14.96
CA GLN A 221 -14.96 -3.65 14.63
C GLN A 221 -14.70 -3.93 13.15
N VAL A 222 -14.08 -5.07 12.87
CA VAL A 222 -14.02 -5.67 11.54
C VAL A 222 -15.28 -6.50 11.38
N ASN A 223 -16.22 -6.06 10.52
CA ASN A 223 -17.55 -6.67 10.40
C ASN A 223 -17.63 -7.78 9.34
N LEU A 224 -16.77 -7.71 8.32
CA LEU A 224 -16.76 -8.61 7.17
C LEU A 224 -15.57 -9.58 7.23
N GLY A 225 -15.57 -10.62 6.40
CA GLY A 225 -14.55 -11.67 6.41
C GLY A 225 -14.69 -12.69 7.55
N PRO A 226 -13.73 -13.62 7.67
CA PRO A 226 -12.67 -13.88 6.69
C PRO A 226 -13.22 -14.52 5.41
N VAL A 227 -12.45 -14.44 4.32
CA VAL A 227 -12.68 -15.17 3.07
C VAL A 227 -11.59 -16.22 2.87
N SER A 228 -10.34 -15.83 3.06
CA SER A 228 -9.17 -16.71 2.94
C SER A 228 -8.02 -16.14 3.78
N LEU A 229 -8.14 -16.27 5.10
CA LEU A 229 -7.19 -15.75 6.07
C LEU A 229 -6.20 -16.85 6.51
N PRO A 230 -4.94 -16.84 6.06
CA PRO A 230 -3.93 -17.76 6.55
C PRO A 230 -3.55 -17.45 8.00
N LEU A 231 -3.22 -18.48 8.77
CA LEU A 231 -2.86 -18.37 10.19
C LEU A 231 -1.46 -18.95 10.47
N ASN A 232 -0.81 -18.46 11.54
CA ASN A 232 0.54 -18.88 11.97
C ASN A 232 0.65 -20.34 12.45
N ASN A 233 -0.42 -21.12 12.36
CA ASN A 233 -0.44 -22.57 12.63
C ASN A 233 -0.54 -23.40 11.33
N GLY A 234 -0.45 -22.76 10.16
CA GLY A 234 -0.56 -23.40 8.84
C GLY A 234 -2.00 -23.64 8.35
N SER A 235 -3.01 -23.32 9.15
CA SER A 235 -4.42 -23.39 8.71
C SER A 235 -4.83 -22.10 7.98
N VAL A 236 -5.91 -22.20 7.19
CA VAL A 236 -6.55 -21.07 6.51
C VAL A 236 -8.01 -21.03 6.95
N LEU A 237 -8.46 -19.88 7.48
CA LEU A 237 -9.86 -19.65 7.75
C LEU A 237 -10.55 -19.19 6.46
N THR A 238 -11.57 -19.93 6.04
CA THR A 238 -12.32 -19.64 4.83
C THR A 238 -13.76 -19.28 5.13
N GLY A 239 -14.35 -18.44 4.28
CA GLY A 239 -15.74 -17.99 4.43
C GLY A 239 -16.22 -17.24 3.19
N THR A 240 -17.51 -16.88 3.17
CA THR A 240 -18.06 -16.03 2.08
C THR A 240 -17.62 -14.57 2.21
N GLY A 241 -17.26 -14.15 3.43
CA GLY A 241 -16.81 -12.81 3.77
C GLY A 241 -17.87 -11.71 3.82
N LEU A 242 -19.08 -11.92 3.30
CA LEU A 242 -20.12 -10.89 3.23
C LEU A 242 -21.15 -10.93 4.39
N GLU A 243 -21.12 -11.98 5.21
CA GLU A 243 -21.97 -12.14 6.38
C GLU A 243 -21.49 -11.31 7.57
N TYR A 244 -22.39 -10.99 8.51
CA TYR A 244 -22.04 -10.22 9.70
C TYR A 244 -21.19 -11.04 10.68
N ASN A 245 -19.92 -10.68 10.82
CA ASN A 245 -18.94 -11.36 11.68
C ASN A 245 -18.07 -10.35 12.45
N PRO A 246 -18.66 -9.58 13.39
CA PRO A 246 -17.96 -8.52 14.11
C PRO A 246 -16.87 -9.08 15.03
N ARG A 247 -15.65 -8.57 14.85
CA ARG A 247 -14.49 -8.93 15.68
C ARG A 247 -13.50 -7.77 15.78
N CYS A 248 -12.54 -7.88 16.69
CA CYS A 248 -11.50 -6.86 16.82
C CYS A 248 -10.55 -6.88 15.61
N LEU A 249 -9.97 -5.72 15.29
CA LEU A 249 -8.81 -5.62 14.41
C LEU A 249 -7.61 -6.33 15.06
N LYS A 250 -6.93 -7.22 14.34
CA LYS A 250 -5.71 -7.91 14.82
C LYS A 250 -4.52 -7.56 13.94
N ARG A 251 -3.34 -7.46 14.55
CA ARG A 251 -2.09 -7.24 13.82
C ARG A 251 -0.98 -8.12 14.30
N ASP A 252 -0.09 -8.46 13.39
CA ASP A 252 1.14 -9.19 13.68
C ASP A 252 2.35 -8.56 12.99
N ILE A 253 2.73 -7.37 13.43
CA ILE A 253 3.71 -6.56 12.71
C ILE A 253 5.05 -7.27 12.59
N SER A 254 5.48 -7.53 11.35
CA SER A 254 6.66 -8.35 11.02
C SER A 254 7.75 -7.54 10.32
N ALA A 255 8.82 -7.25 11.04
CA ALA A 255 10.04 -6.65 10.48
C ALA A 255 10.70 -7.57 9.44
N GLY A 256 10.61 -8.89 9.63
CA GLY A 256 11.17 -9.88 8.71
C GLY A 256 10.51 -9.85 7.33
N VAL A 257 9.19 -9.61 7.29
CA VAL A 257 8.46 -9.46 6.02
C VAL A 257 8.83 -8.13 5.33
N ASN A 258 8.77 -7.00 6.06
CA ASN A 258 9.04 -5.69 5.45
C ASN A 258 10.46 -5.61 4.88
N SER A 259 11.46 -5.98 5.69
CA SER A 259 12.87 -5.96 5.29
C SER A 259 13.16 -6.89 4.11
N ALA A 260 12.42 -7.98 3.93
CA ALA A 260 12.57 -8.89 2.80
C ALA A 260 11.98 -8.35 1.49
N TYR A 261 10.81 -7.70 1.56
CA TYR A 261 10.01 -7.44 0.36
C TYR A 261 9.75 -5.96 0.04
N ALA A 262 9.74 -5.08 1.03
CA ALA A 262 9.33 -3.67 0.87
C ALA A 262 10.38 -2.65 1.37
N ASN A 263 11.66 -3.01 1.33
CA ASN A 263 12.78 -2.08 1.56
C ASN A 263 13.06 -1.18 0.34
N ALA A 264 13.92 -0.16 0.51
CA ALA A 264 14.29 0.78 -0.55
C ALA A 264 14.83 0.10 -1.82
N THR A 265 15.71 -0.90 -1.67
CA THR A 265 16.29 -1.64 -2.78
C THR A 265 15.22 -2.42 -3.56
N SER A 266 14.24 -3.01 -2.89
CA SER A 266 13.11 -3.69 -3.54
C SER A 266 12.28 -2.72 -4.38
N ILE A 267 12.01 -1.51 -3.86
CA ILE A 267 11.26 -0.47 -4.57
C ILE A 267 12.06 0.04 -5.78
N ILE A 268 13.36 0.34 -5.62
CA ILE A 268 14.22 0.80 -6.71
C ILE A 268 14.32 -0.27 -7.81
N ASN A 269 14.53 -1.54 -7.44
CA ASN A 269 14.58 -2.63 -8.40
C ASN A 269 13.24 -2.78 -9.14
N LEU A 270 12.11 -2.64 -8.46
CA LEU A 270 10.80 -2.64 -9.09
C LEU A 270 10.67 -1.51 -10.14
N ILE A 271 11.09 -0.29 -9.81
CA ILE A 271 10.99 0.86 -10.71
C ILE A 271 11.98 0.75 -11.90
N LEU A 272 13.24 0.41 -11.64
CA LEU A 272 14.32 0.53 -12.63
C LEU A 272 14.53 -0.73 -13.48
N LYS A 273 14.13 -1.92 -13.02
CA LYS A 273 14.40 -3.19 -13.73
C LYS A 273 13.23 -3.72 -14.55
N ASN A 274 12.08 -3.05 -14.52
CA ASN A 274 10.88 -3.48 -15.25
C ASN A 274 10.53 -2.47 -16.32
N ASN A 275 10.74 -2.81 -17.59
CA ASN A 275 10.61 -1.86 -18.69
C ASN A 275 9.19 -1.78 -19.28
N ASN A 276 8.36 -2.78 -19.00
CA ASN A 276 6.97 -2.84 -19.45
C ASN A 276 6.03 -3.06 -18.25
N ILE A 277 4.76 -2.71 -18.45
CA ILE A 277 3.74 -2.75 -17.40
C ILE A 277 3.44 -4.17 -16.89
N GLY A 278 3.52 -5.18 -17.77
CA GLY A 278 3.29 -6.57 -17.42
C GLY A 278 4.29 -7.08 -16.39
N ASP A 279 5.59 -6.88 -16.65
CA ASP A 279 6.65 -7.24 -15.70
C ASP A 279 6.55 -6.40 -14.42
N PHE A 280 6.32 -5.09 -14.55
CA PHE A 280 6.21 -4.18 -13.41
C PHE A 280 5.11 -4.61 -12.43
N GLN A 281 3.89 -4.84 -12.91
CA GLN A 281 2.77 -5.22 -12.03
C GLN A 281 2.94 -6.63 -11.47
N MET A 282 3.56 -7.56 -12.22
CA MET A 282 3.80 -8.93 -11.74
C MET A 282 4.87 -8.95 -10.65
N VAL A 283 5.96 -8.19 -10.81
CA VAL A 283 7.00 -8.08 -9.77
C VAL A 283 6.46 -7.33 -8.54
N MET A 284 5.61 -6.31 -8.73
CA MET A 284 4.97 -5.59 -7.64
C MET A 284 4.09 -6.51 -6.77
N GLN A 285 3.32 -7.39 -7.41
CA GLN A 285 2.40 -8.34 -6.73
C GLN A 285 3.09 -9.63 -6.28
N GLY A 286 4.29 -9.91 -6.80
CA GLY A 286 5.01 -11.16 -6.60
C GLY A 286 4.73 -12.15 -7.74
N VAL A 287 5.77 -12.45 -8.52
CA VAL A 287 5.68 -13.40 -9.64
C VAL A 287 5.43 -14.80 -9.06
N PRO A 288 4.32 -15.48 -9.41
CA PRO A 288 4.02 -16.82 -8.89
C PRO A 288 5.18 -17.79 -9.15
N GLY A 289 5.56 -18.55 -8.12
CA GLY A 289 6.70 -19.48 -8.17
C GLY A 289 8.09 -18.87 -7.95
N SER A 290 8.22 -17.54 -7.88
CA SER A 290 9.52 -16.89 -7.63
C SER A 290 10.00 -16.94 -6.17
N GLY A 291 9.10 -17.26 -5.24
CA GLY A 291 9.34 -17.13 -3.79
C GLY A 291 9.22 -15.69 -3.26
N SER A 292 8.92 -14.72 -4.13
CA SER A 292 8.67 -13.32 -3.77
C SER A 292 7.17 -13.00 -3.81
N ILE A 293 6.73 -12.18 -2.85
CA ILE A 293 5.37 -11.61 -2.78
C ILE A 293 5.33 -10.13 -3.21
N GLY A 294 6.46 -9.61 -3.69
CA GLY A 294 6.59 -8.21 -4.13
C GLY A 294 6.35 -7.18 -3.03
N VAL A 295 6.44 -5.90 -3.38
CA VAL A 295 6.18 -4.80 -2.43
C VAL A 295 4.71 -4.71 -2.01
N HIS A 296 3.78 -5.17 -2.87
CA HIS A 296 2.35 -5.23 -2.57
C HIS A 296 2.07 -6.26 -1.48
N GLY A 297 2.45 -7.53 -1.69
CA GLY A 297 2.33 -8.55 -0.64
C GLY A 297 3.16 -8.19 0.58
N GLY A 298 4.39 -7.69 0.40
CA GLY A 298 5.26 -7.24 1.47
C GLY A 298 4.60 -6.22 2.39
N GLY A 299 3.91 -5.21 1.84
CA GLY A 299 3.18 -4.23 2.62
C GLY A 299 2.01 -4.81 3.42
N HIS A 300 1.16 -5.63 2.80
CA HIS A 300 0.03 -6.30 3.48
C HIS A 300 0.50 -7.21 4.63
N TYR A 301 1.36 -8.18 4.32
CA TYR A 301 1.81 -9.19 5.28
C TYR A 301 2.83 -8.65 6.31
N THR A 302 3.34 -7.42 6.11
CA THR A 302 4.08 -6.71 7.17
C THR A 302 3.16 -6.30 8.31
N VAL A 303 1.93 -5.89 8.00
CA VAL A 303 0.94 -5.51 9.02
C VAL A 303 0.49 -6.76 9.79
N GLY A 304 0.26 -7.85 9.06
CA GLY A 304 -0.09 -9.14 9.62
C GLY A 304 -1.49 -9.19 10.24
N GLY A 305 -1.98 -10.39 10.53
CA GLY A 305 -3.22 -10.57 11.29
C GLY A 305 -4.49 -10.40 10.46
N ASP A 306 -5.55 -9.95 11.13
CA ASP A 306 -6.92 -9.97 10.61
C ASP A 306 -7.47 -8.54 10.51
N PRO A 307 -7.73 -8.03 9.29
CA PRO A 307 -7.79 -8.76 8.01
C PRO A 307 -6.59 -8.56 7.06
N ALA A 308 -5.45 -8.01 7.50
CA ALA A 308 -4.34 -7.67 6.60
C ALA A 308 -3.76 -8.87 5.84
N ASP A 309 -3.77 -10.08 6.43
CA ASP A 309 -3.30 -11.31 5.77
C ASP A 309 -4.36 -11.94 4.84
N ASP A 310 -5.60 -11.43 4.84
CA ASP A 310 -6.68 -11.89 3.97
C ASP A 310 -6.76 -11.00 2.72
N VAL A 311 -6.34 -11.54 1.57
CA VAL A 311 -6.31 -10.81 0.29
C VAL A 311 -7.65 -10.14 -0.02
N PHE A 312 -8.78 -10.76 0.32
CA PHE A 312 -10.11 -10.24 0.00
C PHE A 312 -10.55 -9.13 0.95
N VAL A 313 -10.22 -9.29 2.23
CA VAL A 313 -10.76 -8.47 3.34
C VAL A 313 -9.76 -7.40 3.78
N SER A 314 -8.56 -7.35 3.18
CA SER A 314 -7.49 -6.43 3.54
C SER A 314 -7.88 -4.94 3.67
N PRO A 315 -8.86 -4.36 2.93
CA PRO A 315 -9.32 -2.99 3.21
C PRO A 315 -10.00 -2.79 4.57
N GLY A 316 -10.38 -3.89 5.24
CA GLY A 316 -10.85 -3.87 6.63
C GLY A 316 -9.76 -3.42 7.61
N GLU A 317 -8.50 -3.42 7.20
CA GLU A 317 -7.38 -2.82 7.92
C GLU A 317 -7.17 -1.36 7.45
N PRO A 318 -7.28 -0.33 8.32
CA PRO A 318 -7.18 1.07 7.92
C PRO A 318 -5.84 1.50 7.30
N VAL A 319 -4.76 0.76 7.54
CA VAL A 319 -3.44 0.96 6.90
C VAL A 319 -3.46 0.59 5.41
N PHE A 320 -4.44 -0.21 4.94
CA PHE A 320 -4.62 -0.56 3.53
C PHE A 320 -4.52 0.67 2.62
N TYR A 321 -5.23 1.75 2.96
CA TYR A 321 -5.31 2.94 2.12
C TYR A 321 -4.00 3.73 2.09
N LEU A 322 -3.16 3.60 3.12
CA LEU A 322 -1.82 4.20 3.16
C LEU A 322 -0.82 3.33 2.38
N HIS A 323 -0.94 2.00 2.50
CA HIS A 323 -0.19 1.04 1.70
C HIS A 323 -0.46 1.26 0.21
N HIS A 324 -1.73 1.32 -0.20
CA HIS A 324 -2.08 1.54 -1.60
C HIS A 324 -1.80 2.96 -2.11
N GLY A 325 -1.72 3.96 -1.22
CA GLY A 325 -1.13 5.26 -1.55
C GLY A 325 0.34 5.16 -1.97
N MET A 326 1.11 4.25 -1.36
CA MET A 326 2.51 4.01 -1.72
C MET A 326 2.63 3.13 -2.97
N ILE A 327 1.72 2.17 -3.18
CA ILE A 327 1.61 1.43 -4.44
C ILE A 327 1.39 2.39 -5.61
N ASP A 328 0.45 3.33 -5.45
CA ASP A 328 0.15 4.33 -6.47
C ASP A 328 1.32 5.29 -6.72
N LEU A 329 2.02 5.73 -5.67
CA LEU A 329 3.26 6.51 -5.79
C LEU A 329 4.30 5.77 -6.62
N VAL A 330 4.56 4.49 -6.31
CA VAL A 330 5.58 3.69 -7.02
C VAL A 330 5.20 3.48 -8.49
N TRP A 331 3.92 3.23 -8.79
CA TRP A 331 3.44 3.15 -10.17
C TRP A 331 3.56 4.48 -10.90
N TRP A 332 3.13 5.57 -10.28
CA TRP A 332 3.26 6.90 -10.85
C TRP A 332 4.74 7.27 -11.13
N THR A 333 5.65 7.00 -10.20
CA THR A 333 7.09 7.21 -10.41
C THR A 333 7.57 6.41 -11.62
N TRP A 334 7.21 5.13 -11.72
CA TRP A 334 7.55 4.31 -12.88
C TRP A 334 6.98 4.85 -14.20
N GLN A 335 5.73 5.33 -14.20
CA GLN A 335 5.12 5.97 -15.38
C GLN A 335 5.90 7.22 -15.79
N ALA A 336 6.24 8.09 -14.84
CA ALA A 336 6.88 9.37 -15.11
C ALA A 336 8.29 9.23 -15.74
N LEU A 337 9.04 8.18 -15.41
CA LEU A 337 10.39 7.96 -15.97
C LEU A 337 10.41 7.75 -17.50
N ASP A 338 9.29 7.34 -18.10
CA ASP A 338 9.11 7.31 -19.56
C ASP A 338 7.63 7.54 -19.90
N TYR A 339 7.13 8.72 -19.51
CA TYR A 339 5.71 9.04 -19.51
C TYR A 339 5.04 8.81 -20.88
N LYS A 340 5.73 9.14 -21.97
CA LYS A 340 5.19 8.98 -23.34
C LYS A 340 4.80 7.52 -23.64
N ASN A 341 5.59 6.55 -23.20
CA ASN A 341 5.34 5.14 -23.49
C ASN A 341 4.62 4.41 -22.35
N ARG A 342 4.72 4.92 -21.12
CA ARG A 342 4.23 4.23 -19.91
C ARG A 342 2.91 4.76 -19.37
N ARG A 343 2.52 5.99 -19.70
CA ARG A 343 1.28 6.61 -19.21
C ARG A 343 0.07 5.69 -19.41
N ASP A 344 -0.18 5.26 -20.63
CA ASP A 344 -1.37 4.47 -20.99
C ASP A 344 -1.07 2.97 -21.16
N ALA A 345 0.06 2.49 -20.64
CA ALA A 345 0.45 1.08 -20.78
C ALA A 345 -0.46 0.17 -19.94
N ILE A 346 -1.02 -0.86 -20.57
CA ILE A 346 -1.85 -1.90 -19.94
C ILE A 346 -1.37 -3.28 -20.41
N SER A 347 -1.41 -4.28 -19.53
CA SER A 347 -1.15 -5.69 -19.86
C SER A 347 -1.91 -6.60 -18.90
N GLY A 348 -2.37 -7.75 -19.38
CA GLY A 348 -3.15 -8.72 -18.60
C GLY A 348 -4.62 -8.70 -18.99
N THR A 349 -5.43 -9.49 -18.27
CA THR A 349 -6.84 -9.73 -18.57
C THR A 349 -7.72 -9.34 -17.39
N GLY A 350 -9.05 -9.47 -17.54
CA GLY A 350 -10.02 -9.13 -16.49
C GLY A 350 -10.21 -10.18 -15.38
N THR A 351 -9.39 -11.23 -15.32
CA THR A 351 -9.51 -12.32 -14.35
C THR A 351 -8.17 -12.65 -13.72
N PHE A 352 -8.19 -13.00 -12.44
CA PHE A 352 -7.00 -13.31 -11.64
C PHE A 352 -6.13 -14.37 -12.33
N LEU A 353 -4.89 -14.01 -12.68
CA LEU A 353 -3.97 -14.88 -13.44
C LEU A 353 -4.61 -15.48 -14.70
N ASN A 354 -5.51 -14.73 -15.34
CA ASN A 354 -6.29 -15.16 -16.50
C ASN A 354 -7.04 -16.50 -16.29
N THR A 355 -7.57 -16.72 -15.08
CA THR A 355 -8.27 -17.95 -14.71
C THR A 355 -9.67 -17.65 -14.16
N PRO A 356 -10.75 -18.05 -14.85
CA PRO A 356 -10.75 -18.60 -16.22
C PRO A 356 -10.29 -17.55 -17.26
N PRO A 357 -9.86 -17.95 -18.47
CA PRO A 357 -9.44 -16.99 -19.48
C PRO A 357 -10.49 -15.93 -19.81
N SER A 358 -10.04 -14.69 -19.96
CA SER A 358 -10.88 -13.53 -20.32
C SER A 358 -10.16 -12.63 -21.33
N PRO A 359 -10.85 -11.70 -22.01
CA PRO A 359 -10.23 -10.76 -22.93
C PRO A 359 -9.12 -9.93 -22.26
N ASP A 360 -8.15 -9.51 -23.07
CA ASP A 360 -7.13 -8.56 -22.65
C ASP A 360 -7.77 -7.24 -22.23
N THR A 361 -7.26 -6.66 -21.15
CA THR A 361 -7.75 -5.37 -20.66
C THR A 361 -7.37 -4.25 -21.61
N THR A 362 -8.31 -3.35 -21.90
CA THR A 362 -8.11 -2.20 -22.77
C THR A 362 -8.37 -0.87 -22.06
N LEU A 363 -7.98 0.24 -22.68
CA LEU A 363 -8.28 1.59 -22.17
C LEU A 363 -9.79 1.91 -22.17
N ASP A 364 -10.59 1.18 -22.94
CA ASP A 364 -12.03 1.40 -23.06
C ASP A 364 -12.83 0.50 -22.10
N ASP A 365 -12.17 -0.42 -21.40
CA ASP A 365 -12.81 -1.24 -20.38
C ASP A 365 -13.25 -0.36 -19.21
N ILE A 366 -14.39 -0.73 -18.63
CA ILE A 366 -15.04 -0.01 -17.54
C ILE A 366 -14.74 -0.73 -16.23
N VAL A 367 -14.37 0.05 -15.20
CA VAL A 367 -14.29 -0.41 -13.82
C VAL A 367 -15.28 0.37 -12.94
N ASP A 368 -15.73 -0.25 -11.87
CA ASP A 368 -16.61 0.37 -10.87
C ASP A 368 -16.28 -0.14 -9.46
N LEU A 369 -16.80 0.56 -8.45
CA LEU A 369 -16.62 0.21 -7.04
C LEU A 369 -17.97 -0.17 -6.38
N GLY A 370 -18.93 -0.62 -7.18
CA GLY A 370 -20.29 -0.94 -6.76
C GLY A 370 -20.93 0.18 -5.94
N TYR A 371 -21.21 -0.13 -4.67
CA TYR A 371 -21.86 0.78 -3.73
C TYR A 371 -20.86 1.57 -2.84
N ALA A 372 -19.55 1.31 -2.97
CA ALA A 372 -18.55 1.99 -2.15
C ALA A 372 -18.45 3.48 -2.50
N GLY A 373 -18.47 3.81 -3.79
CA GLY A 373 -18.43 5.19 -4.25
C GLY A 373 -18.03 5.29 -5.72
N GLY A 374 -18.13 6.51 -6.26
CA GLY A 374 -17.87 6.73 -7.68
C GLY A 374 -18.96 6.15 -8.59
N GLY A 375 -18.89 6.50 -9.87
CA GLY A 375 -19.64 5.81 -10.93
C GLY A 375 -18.72 4.89 -11.74
N PRO A 376 -19.28 4.09 -12.65
CA PRO A 376 -18.50 3.37 -13.64
C PRO A 376 -17.63 4.34 -14.44
N ILE A 377 -16.36 3.98 -14.66
CA ILE A 377 -15.36 4.84 -15.29
C ILE A 377 -14.44 4.02 -16.20
N THR A 378 -13.94 4.61 -17.28
CA THR A 378 -13.04 3.90 -18.20
C THR A 378 -11.62 3.84 -17.67
N MET A 379 -10.89 2.77 -18.01
CA MET A 379 -9.47 2.63 -17.69
C MET A 379 -8.65 3.85 -18.16
N ARG A 380 -8.97 4.41 -19.34
CA ARG A 380 -8.34 5.62 -19.90
C ARG A 380 -8.34 6.82 -18.94
N GLU A 381 -9.42 7.02 -18.20
CA GLU A 381 -9.57 8.14 -17.27
C GLU A 381 -8.74 7.95 -15.99
N LEU A 382 -8.23 6.74 -15.76
CA LEU A 382 -7.51 6.37 -14.54
C LEU A 382 -5.99 6.35 -14.70
N MET A 383 -5.49 6.43 -15.93
CA MET A 383 -4.08 6.21 -16.25
C MET A 383 -3.15 7.34 -15.79
N SER A 384 -3.67 8.55 -15.54
CA SER A 384 -2.86 9.70 -15.10
C SER A 384 -3.48 10.41 -13.90
N ILE A 385 -2.64 10.74 -12.92
CA ILE A 385 -3.02 11.43 -11.68
C ILE A 385 -3.43 12.91 -11.85
N HIS A 386 -3.36 13.46 -13.07
CA HIS A 386 -3.72 14.83 -13.42
C HIS A 386 -4.81 14.92 -14.51
N ASP A 387 -5.38 13.79 -14.90
CA ASP A 387 -6.44 13.71 -15.90
C ASP A 387 -7.69 13.05 -15.31
N GLY A 388 -8.80 13.15 -16.04
CA GLY A 388 -10.08 12.60 -15.61
C GLY A 388 -10.50 13.17 -14.24
N PRO A 389 -10.79 12.32 -13.23
CA PRO A 389 -11.18 12.78 -11.91
C PRO A 389 -10.00 13.23 -11.03
N PHE A 390 -8.76 13.01 -11.46
CA PHE A 390 -7.58 13.17 -10.62
C PHE A 390 -6.91 14.52 -10.79
N CYS A 391 -6.51 15.10 -9.66
CA CYS A 391 -5.62 16.26 -9.60
C CYS A 391 -4.80 16.22 -8.31
N TYR A 392 -3.81 15.35 -8.28
CA TYR A 392 -2.89 15.23 -7.15
C TYR A 392 -1.48 14.85 -7.59
N THR A 393 -0.51 15.11 -6.71
CA THR A 393 0.90 14.72 -6.86
C THR A 393 1.42 14.09 -5.56
N TYR A 394 2.67 13.63 -5.57
CA TYR A 394 3.35 13.03 -4.43
C TYR A 394 4.58 13.85 -4.01
N THR A 395 4.91 13.82 -2.73
CA THR A 395 6.16 14.33 -2.17
C THR A 395 6.62 13.46 -1.01
N LEU A 396 7.90 13.56 -0.64
CA LEU A 396 8.59 12.74 0.35
C LEU A 396 8.44 13.21 1.80
#